data_AF-A0A6A4B6I0-F1
#
_entry.id   AF-A0A6A4B6I0-F1
#
_cell.length_a   1.000
_cell.length_b   1.000
_cell.length_c   1.000
_cell.angle_alpha   90.00
_cell.angle_beta   90.00
_cell.angle_gamma   90.00
#
_symmetry.space_group_name_H-M   'P 1'
#
loop_
_entity.id
_entity.type
_entity.pdbx_description
1 polymer ?
#
loop_
_entity_poly.entity_id
_entity_poly.type
_entity_poly.pdbx_seq_one_letter_code
_entity_poly.pdbx_strand_id
1 'polypeptide(L)'
;MNPADRLIIVLLMEMLSGDTSAPAAASNLLNQAHELEVAFVTGLLAPQHREWLAKERSGHWAHMLFSSRLYFDSSMKELFRMDSSSIAALFKAVCPGMVPTRDAPDAVVPPKRLAVFLYVCAHGSSVRVTADKFAIGPATVSVIVKDMAAIVCSLLSSLVAFPPFRLCASHCASECGIPQIVGCIDGSHIPIAKPTENGTMFYNRKCWYSIVLQAVVDWRGRFCDLDCKWPGRVGDSRVFRNSELARCFPTISAEAETVSILTGAESCARIPYFLLGDSGYQNTQYMVTTFEIAETEADAVIASMNKRLSNARYRVECAFGRLKCRWRILLKGIGQDISAAPDIVYALCIIQNFLLDRKDTFHFTPEEQQQILRKYEVRFPQPETEFEAAASGNTRNELKKWFVFKTNIAT
;
A
#
# COMPACT_ATOMS: atom_id res chain seq x y z
N MET A 1 -9.51 23.55 34.71
CA MET A 1 -8.80 22.74 35.72
C MET A 1 -7.59 22.08 35.07
N ASN A 2 -6.41 22.28 35.63
CA ASN A 2 -5.20 21.59 35.20
C ASN A 2 -5.36 20.09 35.51
N PRO A 3 -4.86 19.15 34.66
CA PRO A 3 -4.82 17.73 34.98
C PRO A 3 -4.28 17.40 36.38
N ALA A 4 -3.36 18.21 36.90
CA ALA A 4 -2.84 18.11 38.27
C ALA A 4 -3.95 18.23 39.33
N ASP A 5 -4.87 19.19 39.16
CA ASP A 5 -5.97 19.45 40.10
C ASP A 5 -6.97 18.27 40.12
N ARG A 6 -7.17 17.60 38.98
CA ARG A 6 -8.07 16.43 38.89
C ARG A 6 -7.46 15.19 39.54
N LEU A 7 -6.15 15.01 39.42
CA LEU A 7 -5.43 13.93 40.08
C LEU A 7 -5.42 14.14 41.59
N ILE A 8 -5.25 15.39 42.05
CA ILE A 8 -5.32 15.77 43.48
C ILE A 8 -6.70 15.44 44.06
N ILE A 9 -7.80 15.75 43.36
CA ILE A 9 -9.15 15.42 43.85
C ILE A 9 -9.39 13.91 43.93
N VAL A 10 -8.96 13.14 42.92
CA VAL A 10 -9.11 11.67 42.95
C VAL A 10 -8.27 11.05 44.07
N LEU A 11 -7.04 11.53 44.27
CA LEU A 11 -6.16 11.08 45.36
C LEU A 11 -6.71 11.48 46.74
N LEU A 12 -7.29 12.68 46.88
CA LEU A 12 -7.92 13.13 48.12
C LEU A 12 -9.18 12.31 48.45
N MET A 13 -9.97 11.93 47.44
CA MET A 13 -11.15 11.08 47.65
C MET A 13 -10.79 9.64 48.04
N GLU A 14 -9.73 9.06 47.46
CA GLU A 14 -9.20 7.75 47.90
C GLU A 14 -8.61 7.80 49.32
N MET A 15 -7.96 8.91 49.68
CA MET A 15 -7.42 9.11 51.04
C MET A 15 -8.51 9.30 52.10
N LEU A 16 -9.65 9.92 51.77
CA LEU A 16 -10.78 10.07 52.70
C LEU A 16 -11.57 8.78 52.93
N SER A 17 -11.42 7.78 52.05
CA SER A 17 -11.98 6.43 52.23
C SER A 17 -11.13 5.49 53.08
N GLY A 18 -9.93 5.92 53.53
CA GLY A 18 -9.03 5.14 54.36
C GLY A 18 -8.80 5.76 55.75
N ASP A 19 -9.27 5.07 56.78
CA ASP A 19 -8.96 5.22 58.21
C ASP A 19 -9.16 6.60 58.88
N THR A 20 -10.28 6.69 59.61
CA THR A 20 -10.62 7.76 60.54
C THR A 20 -9.85 7.63 61.85
N SER A 21 -8.70 8.32 61.99
CA SER A 21 -8.07 8.53 63.30
C SER A 21 -7.26 9.83 63.42
N ALA A 22 -7.79 10.96 62.94
CA ALA A 22 -7.24 12.28 63.27
C ALA A 22 -8.28 13.42 63.11
N PRO A 23 -8.93 13.89 64.19
CA PRO A 23 -10.07 14.81 64.09
C PRO A 23 -9.71 16.23 63.62
N ALA A 24 -8.47 16.69 63.80
CA ALA A 24 -8.05 18.04 63.37
C ALA A 24 -7.68 18.14 61.88
N ALA A 25 -7.18 17.05 61.26
CA ALA A 25 -6.83 17.02 59.85
C ALA A 25 -8.07 16.87 58.94
N ALA A 26 -9.08 16.12 59.40
CA ALA A 26 -10.32 15.89 58.66
C ALA A 26 -11.15 17.18 58.47
N SER A 27 -11.17 18.09 59.45
CA SER A 27 -11.93 19.35 59.37
C SER A 27 -11.35 20.33 58.35
N ASN A 28 -10.02 20.44 58.26
CA ASN A 28 -9.36 21.28 57.24
C ASN A 28 -9.56 20.73 55.82
N LEU A 29 -9.55 19.41 55.66
CA LEU A 29 -9.81 18.74 54.38
C LEU A 29 -11.26 18.91 53.93
N LEU A 30 -12.23 18.84 54.85
CA LEU A 30 -13.65 19.08 54.54
C LEU A 30 -13.91 20.54 54.12
N ASN A 31 -13.28 21.52 54.79
CA ASN A 31 -13.43 22.93 54.41
C ASN A 31 -12.82 23.22 53.03
N GLN A 32 -11.65 22.64 52.71
CA GLN A 32 -11.05 22.75 51.38
C GLN A 32 -11.90 22.06 50.30
N ALA A 33 -12.51 20.91 50.61
CA ALA A 33 -13.44 20.25 49.70
C ALA A 33 -14.69 21.09 49.42
N HIS A 34 -15.23 21.75 50.46
CA HIS A 34 -16.42 22.60 50.32
C HIS A 34 -16.14 23.88 49.53
N GLU A 35 -14.96 24.50 49.70
CA GLU A 35 -14.53 25.64 48.87
C GLU A 35 -14.35 25.26 47.39
N LEU A 36 -13.79 24.07 47.12
CA LEU A 36 -13.65 23.54 45.75
C LEU A 36 -15.02 23.24 45.10
N GLU A 37 -15.98 22.75 45.89
CA GLU A 37 -17.34 22.45 45.42
C GLU A 37 -18.14 23.74 45.13
N VAL A 38 -18.00 24.78 45.96
CA VAL A 38 -18.62 26.10 45.72
C VAL A 38 -18.00 26.80 44.50
N ALA A 39 -16.68 26.69 44.30
CA ALA A 39 -15.99 27.17 43.10
C ALA A 39 -16.43 26.41 41.83
N PHE A 40 -16.72 25.12 41.95
CA PHE A 40 -17.24 24.29 40.86
C PHE A 40 -18.66 24.70 40.45
N VAL A 41 -19.57 24.89 41.42
CA VAL A 41 -20.96 25.30 41.17
C VAL A 41 -21.05 26.72 40.61
N THR A 42 -20.20 27.65 41.07
CA THR A 42 -20.15 29.03 40.54
C THR A 42 -19.53 29.09 39.14
N GLY A 43 -18.55 28.22 38.82
CA GLY A 43 -18.00 28.09 37.46
C GLY A 43 -18.96 27.47 36.44
N LEU A 44 -19.89 26.62 36.88
CA LEU A 44 -20.95 26.01 36.05
C LEU A 44 -22.04 27.01 35.60
N LEU A 45 -22.19 28.14 36.31
CA LEU A 45 -23.19 29.17 36.04
C LEU A 45 -22.67 30.33 35.18
N ALA A 46 -21.40 30.30 34.76
CA ALA A 46 -20.84 31.31 33.86
C ALA A 46 -21.39 31.15 32.42
N PRO A 47 -21.57 32.23 31.65
CA PRO A 47 -22.11 32.16 30.30
C PRO A 47 -21.24 31.25 29.43
N GLN A 48 -21.86 30.26 28.79
CA GLN A 48 -21.18 29.29 27.94
C GLN A 48 -20.58 29.96 26.69
N HIS A 49 -19.36 30.50 26.82
CA HIS A 49 -18.45 30.56 25.70
C HIS A 49 -18.21 29.10 25.27
N ARG A 50 -18.39 28.79 23.97
CA ARG A 50 -17.95 27.49 23.43
C ARG A 50 -16.43 27.43 23.50
N GLU A 51 -15.91 27.05 24.67
CA GLU A 51 -14.52 26.68 24.83
C GLU A 51 -14.31 25.37 24.06
N TRP A 52 -13.56 25.45 22.97
CA TRP A 52 -13.02 24.28 22.31
C TRP A 52 -12.03 23.63 23.29
N LEU A 53 -12.48 22.66 24.08
CA LEU A 53 -11.63 21.83 24.92
C LEU A 53 -10.76 20.94 24.02
N ALA A 54 -9.71 21.52 23.45
CA ALA A 54 -8.62 20.78 22.84
C ALA A 54 -7.89 20.07 23.98
N LYS A 55 -8.01 18.75 24.07
CA LYS A 55 -7.18 17.95 24.98
C LYS A 55 -5.72 18.29 24.71
N GLU A 56 -5.01 18.82 25.70
CA GLU A 56 -3.57 19.06 25.60
C GLU A 56 -2.87 17.74 25.29
N ARG A 57 -2.13 17.70 24.18
CA ARG A 57 -1.31 16.56 23.76
C ARG A 57 0.14 17.00 23.80
N SER A 58 1.04 16.10 24.18
CA SER A 58 2.46 16.41 24.20
C SER A 58 2.98 16.61 22.77
N GLY A 59 3.32 17.86 22.42
CA GLY A 59 3.92 18.21 21.13
C GLY A 59 5.39 17.80 21.00
N HIS A 60 5.98 17.21 22.03
CA HIS A 60 7.42 16.98 22.16
C HIS A 60 8.00 16.19 20.98
N TRP A 61 7.32 15.14 20.52
CA TRP A 61 7.83 14.32 19.42
C TRP A 61 7.76 15.04 18.07
N ALA A 62 6.66 15.74 17.79
CA ALA A 62 6.56 16.59 16.60
C ALA A 62 7.59 17.73 16.65
N HIS A 63 7.78 18.36 17.80
CA HIS A 63 8.80 19.38 17.99
C HIS A 63 10.21 18.83 17.78
N MET A 64 10.50 17.63 18.29
CA MET A 64 11.77 16.97 18.04
C MET A 64 11.97 16.75 16.53
N LEU A 65 10.95 16.25 15.83
CA LEU A 65 11.05 15.94 14.39
C LEU A 65 11.26 17.17 13.51
N PHE A 66 10.56 18.26 13.78
CA PHE A 66 10.57 19.43 12.90
C PHE A 66 11.53 20.54 13.37
N SER A 67 11.90 20.57 14.65
CA SER A 67 12.74 21.62 15.23
C SER A 67 14.14 21.13 15.61
N SER A 68 14.36 19.82 15.78
CA SER A 68 15.66 19.29 16.18
C SER A 68 16.48 18.81 14.99
N ARG A 69 17.72 19.28 14.88
CA ARG A 69 18.73 18.74 13.94
C ARG A 69 19.20 17.32 14.31
N LEU A 70 18.67 16.73 15.39
CA LEU A 70 19.07 15.43 15.92
C LEU A 70 18.53 14.22 15.13
N TYR A 71 17.64 14.43 14.15
CA TYR A 71 17.20 13.35 13.27
C TYR A 71 18.21 13.14 12.14
N PHE A 72 19.05 12.12 12.31
CA PHE A 72 19.93 11.61 11.25
C PHE A 72 19.12 10.84 10.19
N ASP A 73 19.66 10.70 8.98
CA ASP A 73 19.02 9.99 7.87
C ASP A 73 18.57 8.57 8.24
N SER A 74 19.32 7.87 9.10
CA SER A 74 18.95 6.53 9.60
C SER A 74 17.63 6.54 10.38
N SER A 75 17.43 7.49 11.28
CA SER A 75 16.19 7.64 12.05
C SER A 75 15.00 8.02 11.16
N MET A 76 15.24 8.83 10.12
CA MET A 76 14.20 9.18 9.15
C MET A 76 13.80 7.97 8.30
N LYS A 77 14.78 7.15 7.90
CA LYS A 77 14.54 5.92 7.16
C LYS A 77 13.73 4.94 8.00
N GLU A 78 14.05 4.73 9.28
CA GLU A 78 13.25 3.84 10.14
C GLU A 78 11.81 4.31 10.36
N LEU A 79 11.61 5.63 10.52
CA LEU A 79 10.30 6.23 10.80
C LEU A 79 9.39 6.36 9.58
N PHE A 80 9.95 6.73 8.43
CA PHE A 80 9.17 7.05 7.22
C PHE A 80 9.44 6.09 6.06
N ARG A 81 10.41 5.19 6.22
CA ARG A 81 10.83 4.17 5.23
C ARG A 81 11.30 4.77 3.92
N MET A 82 11.95 5.93 4.07
CA MET A 82 12.39 6.81 3.01
C MET A 82 13.57 7.64 3.51
N ASP A 83 14.54 7.89 2.66
CA ASP A 83 15.67 8.77 2.96
C ASP A 83 15.20 10.23 3.07
N SER A 84 15.86 11.03 3.92
CA SER A 84 15.50 12.45 4.10
C SER A 84 15.51 13.23 2.79
N SER A 85 16.45 12.93 1.89
CA SER A 85 16.52 13.54 0.56
C SER A 85 15.31 13.20 -0.31
N SER A 86 14.79 11.97 -0.22
CA SER A 86 13.58 11.53 -0.91
C SER A 86 12.33 12.13 -0.30
N ILE A 87 12.27 12.28 1.03
CA ILE A 87 11.16 12.97 1.72
C ILE A 87 11.09 14.42 1.27
N ALA A 88 12.23 15.12 1.23
CA ALA A 88 12.29 16.51 0.77
C ALA A 88 11.87 16.65 -0.70
N ALA A 89 12.32 15.73 -1.56
CA ALA A 89 11.92 15.72 -2.97
C ALA A 89 10.44 15.40 -3.16
N LEU A 90 9.90 14.43 -2.41
CA LEU A 90 8.48 14.10 -2.43
C LEU A 90 7.66 15.30 -1.95
N PHE A 91 8.06 15.92 -0.83
CA PHE A 91 7.42 17.12 -0.31
C PHE A 91 7.36 18.23 -1.37
N LYS A 92 8.47 18.53 -2.05
CA LYS A 92 8.49 19.52 -3.13
C LYS A 92 7.50 19.17 -4.24
N ALA A 93 7.36 17.90 -4.59
CA ALA A 93 6.46 17.44 -5.64
C ALA A 93 4.97 17.52 -5.24
N VAL A 94 4.64 17.25 -3.97
CA VAL A 94 3.24 17.24 -3.49
C VAL A 94 2.78 18.55 -2.85
N CYS A 95 3.70 19.43 -2.46
CA CYS A 95 3.41 20.72 -1.82
C CYS A 95 2.40 21.59 -2.60
N PRO A 96 2.40 21.64 -3.95
CA PRO A 96 1.41 22.42 -4.70
C PRO A 96 -0.05 22.00 -4.45
N GLY A 97 -0.28 20.73 -4.10
CA GLY A 97 -1.61 20.21 -3.78
C GLY A 97 -2.01 20.37 -2.31
N MET A 98 -1.09 20.78 -1.43
CA MET A 98 -1.34 20.93 0.02
C MET A 98 -1.94 22.30 0.36
N VAL A 99 -2.98 22.70 -0.37
CA VAL A 99 -3.69 23.96 -0.11
C VAL A 99 -4.53 23.79 1.17
N PRO A 100 -4.41 24.68 2.18
CA PRO A 100 -5.26 24.63 3.36
C PRO A 100 -6.74 24.73 2.96
N THR A 101 -7.56 23.78 3.40
CA THR A 101 -9.01 23.80 3.15
C THR A 101 -9.70 24.98 3.83
N ARG A 102 -9.06 25.56 4.86
CA ARG A 102 -9.51 26.73 5.61
C ARG A 102 -8.29 27.51 6.10
N ASP A 103 -8.39 28.83 6.11
CA ASP A 103 -7.49 29.72 6.86
C ASP A 103 -7.81 29.64 8.35
N ALA A 104 -7.48 28.50 8.95
CA ALA A 104 -7.67 28.24 10.37
C ALA A 104 -6.32 28.45 11.10
N PRO A 105 -6.27 29.17 12.23
CA PRO A 105 -5.04 29.37 13.00
C PRO A 105 -4.38 28.07 13.47
N ASP A 106 -5.16 27.01 13.61
CA ASP A 106 -4.75 25.65 14.02
C ASP A 106 -4.53 24.68 12.85
N ALA A 107 -4.51 25.19 11.60
CA ALA A 107 -4.27 24.37 10.43
C ALA A 107 -2.91 23.66 10.51
N VAL A 108 -2.92 22.35 10.26
CA VAL A 108 -1.70 21.54 10.27
C VAL A 108 -0.82 21.92 9.08
N VAL A 109 0.40 22.38 9.39
CA VAL A 109 1.37 22.82 8.39
C VAL A 109 1.71 21.71 7.36
N PRO A 110 1.96 22.05 6.08
CA PRO A 110 2.17 21.07 5.01
C PRO A 110 3.22 19.98 5.30
N PRO A 111 4.42 20.28 5.84
CA PRO A 111 5.41 19.24 6.15
C PRO A 111 4.90 18.22 7.17
N LYS A 112 4.12 18.68 8.16
CA LYS A 112 3.53 17.81 9.18
C LYS A 112 2.44 16.92 8.59
N ARG A 113 1.67 17.39 7.61
CA ARG A 113 0.68 16.59 6.89
C ARG A 113 1.34 15.41 6.16
N LEU A 114 2.43 15.67 5.42
CA LEU A 114 3.19 14.62 4.75
C LEU A 114 3.76 13.61 5.75
N ALA A 115 4.35 14.07 6.85
CA ALA A 115 4.92 13.19 7.86
C ALA A 115 3.85 12.29 8.51
N VAL A 116 2.67 12.83 8.81
CA VAL A 116 1.53 12.04 9.32
C VAL A 116 1.13 10.95 8.34
N PHE A 117 0.96 11.29 7.06
CA PHE A 117 0.61 10.33 6.01
C PHE A 117 1.66 9.21 5.88
N LEU A 118 2.93 9.57 5.76
CA LEU A 118 4.04 8.61 5.64
C LEU A 118 4.15 7.72 6.88
N TYR A 119 4.00 8.28 8.08
CA TYR A 119 4.06 7.52 9.33
C TYR A 119 2.94 6.47 9.42
N VAL A 120 1.71 6.85 9.08
CA VAL A 120 0.56 5.94 9.06
C VAL A 120 0.81 4.82 8.05
N CYS A 121 1.26 5.15 6.84
CA CYS A 121 1.49 4.17 5.79
C CYS A 121 2.66 3.22 6.10
N ALA A 122 3.77 3.77 6.60
CA ALA A 122 4.98 3.03 6.95
C ALA A 122 4.70 2.00 8.05
N HIS A 123 4.05 2.41 9.14
CA HIS A 123 3.87 1.55 10.31
C HIS A 123 2.52 0.83 10.37
N GLY A 124 1.53 1.23 9.56
CA GLY A 124 0.14 0.84 9.76
C GLY A 124 -0.33 1.18 11.18
N SER A 125 0.02 2.39 11.64
CA SER A 125 -0.30 2.88 12.98
C SER A 125 -1.79 3.22 13.07
N SER A 126 -2.39 3.02 14.25
CA SER A 126 -3.78 3.45 14.46
C SER A 126 -3.89 4.98 14.44
N VAL A 127 -5.06 5.48 14.07
CA VAL A 127 -5.37 6.91 14.03
C VAL A 127 -5.10 7.55 15.40
N ARG A 128 -5.48 6.87 16.49
CA ARG A 128 -5.30 7.37 17.86
C ARG A 128 -3.83 7.49 18.26
N VAL A 129 -3.02 6.46 17.99
CA VAL A 129 -1.57 6.50 18.30
C VAL A 129 -0.88 7.61 17.49
N THR A 130 -1.27 7.77 16.23
CA THR A 130 -0.72 8.82 15.36
C THR A 130 -1.15 10.21 15.85
N ALA A 131 -2.41 10.39 16.22
CA ALA A 131 -2.95 11.62 16.77
C ALA A 131 -2.20 12.06 18.04
N ASP A 132 -1.93 11.11 18.93
CA ASP A 132 -1.17 11.37 20.16
C ASP A 132 0.29 11.71 19.86
N LYS A 133 0.96 10.98 18.95
CA LYS A 133 2.35 11.25 18.54
C LYS A 133 2.56 12.62 17.89
N PHE A 134 1.66 12.99 16.99
CA PHE A 134 1.76 14.26 16.25
C PHE A 134 1.03 15.41 16.95
N ALA A 135 0.44 15.18 18.13
CA ALA A 135 -0.36 16.16 18.87
C ALA A 135 -1.44 16.83 17.99
N ILE A 136 -2.25 16.04 17.29
CA ILE A 136 -3.37 16.50 16.43
C ILE A 136 -4.63 15.67 16.70
N GLY A 137 -5.79 16.13 16.25
CA GLY A 137 -7.05 15.40 16.40
C GLY A 137 -7.08 14.08 15.61
N PRO A 138 -7.72 13.00 16.11
CA PRO A 138 -7.91 11.76 15.36
C PRO A 138 -8.64 11.99 14.03
N ALA A 139 -9.67 12.83 14.02
CA ALA A 139 -10.37 13.21 12.78
C ALA A 139 -9.41 13.90 11.79
N THR A 140 -8.53 14.77 12.28
CA THR A 140 -7.52 15.46 11.48
C THR A 140 -6.53 14.47 10.85
N VAL A 141 -6.09 13.43 11.57
CA VAL A 141 -5.24 12.38 11.01
C VAL A 141 -5.94 11.69 9.84
N SER A 142 -7.21 11.30 10.01
CA SER A 142 -7.96 10.61 8.95
C SER A 142 -8.13 11.47 7.69
N VAL A 143 -8.46 12.76 7.89
CA VAL A 143 -8.55 13.73 6.79
C VAL A 143 -7.20 13.89 6.09
N ILE A 144 -6.10 14.06 6.83
CA ILE A 144 -4.77 14.17 6.25
C ILE A 144 -4.42 12.94 5.41
N VAL A 145 -4.70 11.73 5.91
CA VAL A 145 -4.35 10.50 5.18
C VAL A 145 -5.12 10.42 3.85
N LYS A 146 -6.41 10.74 3.86
CA LYS A 146 -7.26 10.77 2.66
C LYS A 146 -6.81 11.84 1.67
N ASP A 147 -6.63 13.07 2.14
CA ASP A 147 -6.20 14.20 1.30
C ASP A 147 -4.83 13.93 0.68
N MET A 148 -3.88 13.42 1.46
CA MET A 148 -2.53 13.15 0.98
C MET A 148 -2.51 12.05 -0.07
N ALA A 149 -3.32 11.00 0.09
CA ALA A 149 -3.47 9.97 -0.93
C ALA A 149 -3.99 10.56 -2.25
N ALA A 150 -5.05 11.38 -2.18
CA ALA A 150 -5.62 12.06 -3.36
C ALA A 150 -4.63 13.05 -4.02
N ILE A 151 -3.85 13.79 -3.23
CA ILE A 151 -2.82 14.71 -3.74
C ILE A 151 -1.72 13.94 -4.48
N VAL A 152 -1.24 12.82 -3.93
CA VAL A 152 -0.23 11.98 -4.59
C VAL A 152 -0.79 11.41 -5.89
N CYS A 153 -2.01 10.87 -5.87
CA CYS A 153 -2.65 10.34 -7.06
C CYS A 153 -2.84 11.41 -8.16
N SER A 154 -3.22 12.63 -7.80
CA SER A 154 -3.44 13.69 -8.79
C SER A 154 -2.15 14.25 -9.37
N LEU A 155 -1.12 14.50 -8.54
CA LEU A 155 0.11 15.17 -8.99
C LEU A 155 1.15 14.22 -9.58
N LEU A 156 1.12 12.93 -9.20
CA LEU A 156 2.18 11.98 -9.52
C LEU A 156 1.68 10.73 -10.27
N SER A 157 0.45 10.75 -10.78
CA SER A 157 -0.13 9.66 -11.60
C SER A 157 0.75 9.27 -12.79
N SER A 158 1.44 10.22 -13.41
CA SER A 158 2.34 9.97 -14.55
C SER A 158 3.53 9.07 -14.24
N LEU A 159 3.82 8.80 -12.96
CA LEU A 159 4.86 7.84 -12.56
C LEU A 159 4.43 6.38 -12.76
N VAL A 160 3.15 6.13 -12.99
CA VAL A 160 2.58 4.82 -13.35
C VAL A 160 2.27 4.87 -14.84
N ALA A 161 3.21 4.40 -15.64
CA ALA A 161 3.09 4.33 -17.08
C ALA A 161 3.95 3.19 -17.61
N PHE A 162 3.55 2.66 -18.76
CA PHE A 162 4.38 1.71 -19.48
C PHE A 162 5.59 2.39 -20.11
N PRO A 163 6.82 1.88 -19.89
CA PRO A 163 7.94 2.18 -20.76
C PRO A 163 7.69 1.66 -22.18
N PRO A 164 8.51 2.06 -23.17
CA PRO A 164 8.40 1.54 -24.54
C PRO A 164 8.42 0.00 -24.55
N PHE A 165 7.41 -0.63 -25.15
CA PHE A 165 7.24 -2.10 -25.13
C PHE A 165 8.46 -2.87 -25.63
N ARG A 166 9.14 -2.34 -26.66
CA ARG A 166 10.39 -2.89 -27.19
C ARG A 166 11.49 -2.96 -26.13
N LEU A 167 11.60 -1.92 -25.29
CA LEU A 167 12.57 -1.88 -24.20
C LEU A 167 12.21 -2.94 -23.14
N CYS A 168 10.94 -3.00 -22.72
CA CYS A 168 10.46 -4.01 -21.79
C CYS A 168 10.79 -5.43 -22.26
N ALA A 169 10.40 -5.75 -23.49
CA ALA A 169 10.60 -7.06 -24.09
C ALA A 169 12.07 -7.44 -24.23
N SER A 170 12.93 -6.50 -24.63
CA SER A 170 14.37 -6.75 -24.75
C SER A 170 15.01 -7.12 -23.41
N HIS A 171 14.68 -6.39 -22.34
CA HIS A 171 15.21 -6.64 -21.02
C HIS A 171 14.66 -7.93 -20.42
N CYS A 172 13.34 -8.14 -20.46
CA CYS A 172 12.72 -9.39 -20.03
C CYS A 172 13.35 -10.59 -20.76
N ALA A 173 13.52 -10.50 -22.09
CA ALA A 173 14.14 -11.55 -22.88
C ALA A 173 15.60 -11.83 -22.50
N SER A 174 16.38 -10.79 -22.16
CA SER A 174 17.76 -10.97 -21.70
C SER A 174 17.86 -11.71 -20.36
N GLU A 175 16.82 -11.61 -19.52
CA GLU A 175 16.84 -12.15 -18.16
C GLU A 175 16.21 -13.54 -18.04
N CYS A 176 15.03 -13.75 -18.65
CA CYS A 176 14.34 -15.05 -18.61
C CYS A 176 14.54 -15.89 -19.88
N GLY A 177 15.00 -15.26 -20.97
CA GLY A 177 15.17 -15.91 -22.25
C GLY A 177 13.90 -16.04 -23.08
N ILE A 178 12.79 -15.38 -22.71
CA ILE A 178 11.50 -15.39 -23.41
C ILE A 178 11.22 -14.00 -24.04
N PRO A 179 10.92 -13.92 -25.33
CA PRO A 179 10.72 -12.65 -26.04
C PRO A 179 9.32 -12.08 -25.80
N GLN A 180 9.14 -10.82 -26.20
CA GLN A 180 7.85 -10.11 -26.26
C GLN A 180 7.07 -9.92 -24.94
N ILE A 181 7.65 -10.30 -23.78
CA ILE A 181 7.07 -10.00 -22.46
C ILE A 181 7.25 -8.52 -22.15
N VAL A 182 6.16 -7.76 -22.05
CA VAL A 182 6.24 -6.31 -21.71
C VAL A 182 6.05 -6.01 -20.23
N GLY A 183 5.48 -6.95 -19.49
CA GLY A 183 5.26 -6.84 -18.05
C GLY A 183 4.58 -8.09 -17.50
N CYS A 184 4.66 -8.26 -16.19
CA CYS A 184 3.97 -9.33 -15.49
C CYS A 184 2.79 -8.74 -14.71
N ILE A 185 1.62 -9.36 -14.82
CA ILE A 185 0.41 -8.96 -14.10
C ILE A 185 0.19 -9.90 -12.90
N ASP A 186 -0.27 -9.34 -11.79
CA ASP A 186 -0.66 -10.10 -10.61
C ASP A 186 -1.73 -9.37 -9.81
N GLY A 187 -2.55 -10.14 -9.10
CA GLY A 187 -3.55 -9.65 -8.15
C GLY A 187 -3.06 -9.78 -6.72
N SER A 188 -3.50 -8.87 -5.84
CA SER A 188 -3.23 -9.00 -4.42
C SER A 188 -4.32 -8.41 -3.56
N HIS A 189 -4.79 -9.18 -2.59
CA HIS A 189 -5.79 -8.75 -1.62
C HIS A 189 -5.13 -7.89 -0.53
N ILE A 190 -5.64 -6.67 -0.39
CA ILE A 190 -5.26 -5.72 0.65
C ILE A 190 -6.32 -5.77 1.77
N PRO A 191 -5.93 -6.06 3.03
CA PRO A 191 -6.86 -6.10 4.14
C PRO A 191 -7.49 -4.74 4.40
N ILE A 192 -8.78 -4.75 4.70
CA ILE A 192 -9.55 -3.57 5.11
C ILE A 192 -10.35 -3.88 6.38
N ALA A 193 -10.78 -2.84 7.10
CA ALA A 193 -11.82 -3.01 8.10
C ALA A 193 -13.14 -3.47 7.45
N LYS A 194 -14.00 -4.13 8.24
CA LYS A 194 -15.34 -4.53 7.78
C LYS A 194 -16.11 -3.29 7.31
N PRO A 195 -16.57 -3.26 6.04
CA PRO A 195 -17.44 -2.20 5.57
C PRO A 195 -18.76 -2.14 6.32
N THR A 196 -19.23 -0.91 6.54
CA THR A 196 -20.56 -0.63 7.10
C THR A 196 -21.66 -1.03 6.12
N GLU A 197 -21.42 -0.84 4.82
CA GLU A 197 -22.32 -1.14 3.73
C GLU A 197 -21.75 -2.26 2.84
N ASN A 198 -22.61 -3.18 2.38
CA ASN A 198 -22.23 -4.25 1.44
C ASN A 198 -20.99 -5.09 1.83
N GLY A 199 -20.74 -5.27 3.13
CA GLY A 199 -19.53 -5.96 3.63
C GLY A 199 -19.31 -7.36 3.07
N THR A 200 -20.37 -8.07 2.69
CA THR A 200 -20.29 -9.41 2.06
C THR A 200 -19.58 -9.40 0.71
N MET A 201 -19.56 -8.28 -0.01
CA MET A 201 -18.82 -8.15 -1.28
C MET A 201 -17.30 -8.09 -1.06
N PHE A 202 -16.87 -7.59 0.09
CA PHE A 202 -15.45 -7.47 0.43
C PHE A 202 -14.92 -8.70 1.15
N TYR A 203 -15.80 -9.60 1.57
CA TYR A 203 -15.43 -10.84 2.25
C TYR A 203 -14.95 -11.89 1.25
N ASN A 204 -13.66 -12.20 1.31
CA ASN A 204 -13.02 -13.10 0.36
C ASN A 204 -13.18 -14.59 0.73
N ARG A 205 -12.71 -15.48 -0.15
CA ARG A 205 -12.79 -16.94 0.01
C ARG A 205 -11.98 -17.49 1.19
N LYS A 206 -11.04 -16.71 1.70
CA LYS A 206 -10.22 -17.06 2.86
C LYS A 206 -10.78 -16.46 4.16
N CYS A 207 -12.03 -15.98 4.14
CA CYS A 207 -12.78 -15.51 5.30
C CYS A 207 -12.27 -14.22 5.95
N TRP A 208 -11.79 -13.26 5.14
CA TRP A 208 -11.44 -11.91 5.63
C TRP A 208 -11.82 -10.80 4.64
N TYR A 209 -11.93 -9.56 5.13
CA TYR A 209 -12.35 -8.41 4.33
C TYR A 209 -11.17 -7.79 3.59
N SER A 210 -11.31 -7.63 2.27
CA SER A 210 -10.25 -7.10 1.40
C SER A 210 -10.78 -6.30 0.21
N ILE A 211 -9.88 -5.49 -0.35
CA ILE A 211 -9.97 -4.98 -1.73
C ILE A 211 -8.87 -5.64 -2.57
N VAL A 212 -9.10 -5.78 -3.87
CA VAL A 212 -8.12 -6.37 -4.80
C VAL A 212 -7.31 -5.25 -5.44
N LEU A 213 -5.99 -5.34 -5.34
CA LEU A 213 -5.04 -4.58 -6.16
C LEU A 213 -4.55 -5.48 -7.29
N GLN A 214 -4.94 -5.19 -8.51
CA GLN A 214 -4.30 -5.73 -9.71
C GLN A 214 -3.26 -4.73 -10.21
N ALA A 215 -2.07 -5.22 -10.57
CA ALA A 215 -1.04 -4.36 -11.11
C ALA A 215 -0.18 -5.06 -12.15
N VAL A 216 0.28 -4.29 -13.14
CA VAL A 216 1.33 -4.72 -14.08
C VAL A 216 2.67 -4.16 -13.63
N VAL A 217 3.68 -5.01 -13.65
CA VAL A 217 5.04 -4.67 -13.25
C VAL A 217 6.03 -4.93 -14.37
N ASP A 218 6.92 -3.95 -14.63
CA ASP A 218 7.97 -4.05 -15.64
C ASP A 218 9.22 -4.81 -15.16
N TRP A 219 10.23 -4.93 -16.03
CA TRP A 219 11.50 -5.59 -15.72
C TRP A 219 12.28 -4.92 -14.57
N ARG A 220 12.09 -3.61 -14.33
CA ARG A 220 12.71 -2.87 -13.21
C ARG A 220 11.94 -3.06 -11.91
N GLY A 221 10.78 -3.71 -11.96
CA GLY A 221 9.89 -3.86 -10.83
C GLY A 221 9.09 -2.59 -10.52
N ARG A 222 8.86 -1.72 -11.52
CA ARG A 222 7.97 -0.56 -11.43
C ARG A 222 6.54 -0.97 -11.74
N PHE A 223 5.58 -0.32 -11.09
CA PHE A 223 4.17 -0.45 -11.43
C PHE A 223 3.84 0.39 -12.67
N CYS A 224 3.35 -0.26 -13.73
CA CYS A 224 3.02 0.38 -15.01
C CYS A 224 1.53 0.62 -15.21
N ASP A 225 0.71 -0.20 -14.56
CA ASP A 225 -0.75 -0.13 -14.57
C ASP A 225 -1.28 -0.62 -13.22
N LEU A 226 -2.39 -0.05 -12.76
CA LEU A 226 -3.00 -0.31 -11.46
C LEU A 226 -4.53 -0.32 -11.58
N ASP A 227 -5.18 -1.35 -11.01
CA ASP A 227 -6.62 -1.37 -10.75
C ASP A 227 -6.88 -1.82 -9.29
N CYS A 228 -7.43 -0.92 -8.46
CA CYS A 228 -7.70 -1.18 -7.04
C CYS A 228 -9.14 -0.84 -6.61
N LYS A 229 -10.11 -0.93 -7.53
CA LYS A 229 -11.52 -0.59 -7.24
C LYS A 229 -12.40 -1.79 -6.86
N TRP A 230 -11.84 -2.99 -6.81
CA TRP A 230 -12.62 -4.22 -6.75
C TRP A 230 -12.73 -4.79 -5.32
N PRO A 231 -13.94 -5.18 -4.88
CA PRO A 231 -14.13 -5.90 -3.62
C PRO A 231 -13.44 -7.27 -3.63
N GLY A 232 -12.98 -7.72 -2.46
CA GLY A 232 -12.22 -8.96 -2.28
C GLY A 232 -12.92 -10.27 -2.63
N ARG A 233 -14.22 -10.27 -2.95
CA ARG A 233 -14.90 -11.45 -3.47
C ARG A 233 -14.67 -11.66 -4.97
N VAL A 234 -14.23 -10.63 -5.68
CA VAL A 234 -14.01 -10.66 -7.13
C VAL A 234 -12.65 -11.32 -7.41
N GLY A 235 -12.62 -12.28 -8.34
CA GLY A 235 -11.38 -12.94 -8.76
C GLY A 235 -10.62 -12.15 -9.83
N ASP A 236 -9.32 -12.42 -9.94
CA ASP A 236 -8.36 -11.67 -10.77
C ASP A 236 -8.73 -11.60 -12.25
N SER A 237 -9.22 -12.69 -12.84
CA SER A 237 -9.68 -12.69 -14.23
C SER A 237 -10.80 -11.69 -14.48
N ARG A 238 -11.76 -11.59 -13.55
CA ARG A 238 -12.90 -10.69 -13.66
C ARG A 238 -12.45 -9.25 -13.45
N VAL A 239 -11.50 -9.01 -12.55
CA VAL A 239 -10.86 -7.70 -12.40
C VAL A 239 -10.22 -7.30 -13.73
N PHE A 240 -9.41 -8.17 -14.34
CA PHE A 240 -8.73 -7.89 -15.60
C PHE A 240 -9.70 -7.64 -16.75
N ARG A 241 -10.68 -8.51 -16.97
CA ARG A 241 -11.67 -8.35 -18.05
C ARG A 241 -12.43 -7.03 -18.01
N ASN A 242 -12.54 -6.40 -16.84
CA ASN A 242 -13.22 -5.12 -16.64
C ASN A 242 -12.27 -3.94 -16.40
N SER A 243 -10.96 -4.13 -16.64
CA SER A 243 -9.97 -3.06 -16.53
C SER A 243 -9.82 -2.31 -17.86
N GLU A 244 -9.40 -1.04 -17.77
CA GLU A 244 -9.07 -0.24 -18.97
C GLU A 244 -7.90 -0.87 -19.74
N LEU A 245 -6.97 -1.51 -19.02
CA LEU A 245 -5.85 -2.20 -19.62
C LEU A 245 -6.31 -3.31 -20.57
N ALA A 246 -7.25 -4.18 -20.16
CA ALA A 246 -7.73 -5.24 -21.04
C ALA A 246 -8.40 -4.70 -22.31
N ARG A 247 -9.04 -3.53 -22.24
CA ARG A 247 -9.68 -2.86 -23.37
C ARG A 247 -8.66 -2.25 -24.34
N CYS A 248 -7.62 -1.60 -23.82
CA CYS A 248 -6.67 -0.81 -24.62
C CYS A 248 -5.44 -1.61 -25.07
N PHE A 249 -5.00 -2.61 -24.31
CA PHE A 249 -3.75 -3.33 -24.55
C PHE A 249 -3.65 -4.01 -25.93
N PRO A 250 -4.71 -4.63 -26.49
CA PRO A 250 -4.66 -5.17 -27.85
C PRO A 250 -4.25 -4.13 -28.90
N THR A 251 -4.84 -2.94 -28.83
CA THR A 251 -4.53 -1.82 -29.75
C THR A 251 -3.10 -1.34 -29.55
N ILE A 252 -2.69 -1.10 -28.30
CA ILE A 252 -1.33 -0.63 -27.97
C ILE A 252 -0.28 -1.65 -28.43
N SER A 253 -0.54 -2.95 -28.23
CA SER A 253 0.36 -4.03 -28.66
C SER A 253 0.44 -4.16 -30.18
N ALA A 254 -0.66 -3.95 -30.90
CA ALA A 254 -0.70 -4.01 -32.35
C ALA A 254 -0.01 -2.81 -33.02
N GLU A 255 -0.13 -1.62 -32.44
CA GLU A 255 0.54 -0.39 -32.91
C GLU A 255 2.04 -0.39 -32.60
N ALA A 256 2.47 -1.10 -31.54
CA ALA A 256 3.88 -1.26 -31.25
C ALA A 256 4.58 -2.09 -32.34
N GLU A 257 5.74 -1.63 -32.81
CA GLU A 257 6.56 -2.35 -33.78
C GLU A 257 7.04 -3.70 -33.23
N THR A 258 6.27 -4.76 -33.46
CA THR A 258 6.63 -6.12 -33.09
C THR A 258 7.65 -6.68 -34.07
N VAL A 259 8.80 -7.13 -33.55
CA VAL A 259 9.79 -7.87 -34.34
C VAL A 259 9.26 -9.27 -34.66
N SER A 260 9.26 -9.66 -35.94
CA SER A 260 8.96 -11.03 -36.36
C SER A 260 10.01 -11.99 -35.78
N ILE A 261 9.56 -13.10 -35.20
CA ILE A 261 10.45 -14.07 -34.55
C ILE A 261 10.43 -15.37 -35.33
N LEU A 262 11.62 -15.94 -35.57
CA LEU A 262 11.77 -17.26 -36.19
C LEU A 262 11.23 -18.33 -35.25
N THR A 263 10.11 -18.96 -35.61
CA THR A 263 9.49 -20.07 -34.85
C THR A 263 9.79 -21.44 -35.45
N GLY A 264 10.61 -21.48 -36.50
CA GLY A 264 11.12 -22.66 -37.19
C GLY A 264 12.15 -22.27 -38.26
N ALA A 265 12.74 -23.26 -38.95
CA ALA A 265 13.75 -23.02 -40.01
C ALA A 265 13.19 -22.26 -41.21
N GLU A 266 11.89 -22.40 -41.50
CA GLU A 266 11.20 -21.76 -42.64
C GLU A 266 9.99 -20.90 -42.22
N SER A 267 9.72 -20.77 -40.91
CA SER A 267 8.54 -20.10 -40.37
C SER A 267 8.92 -18.93 -39.45
N CYS A 268 8.53 -17.72 -39.85
CA CYS A 268 8.46 -16.55 -38.97
C CYS A 268 7.03 -16.42 -38.44
N ALA A 269 6.80 -16.63 -37.14
CA ALA A 269 5.54 -16.22 -36.53
C ALA A 269 5.68 -14.83 -35.93
N ARG A 270 4.62 -14.04 -36.09
CA ARG A 270 4.50 -12.74 -35.43
C ARG A 270 3.93 -12.97 -34.02
N ILE A 271 4.82 -13.12 -33.05
CA ILE A 271 4.45 -13.15 -31.63
C ILE A 271 4.21 -11.68 -31.21
N PRO A 272 2.98 -11.30 -30.82
CA PRO A 272 2.70 -9.94 -30.37
C PRO A 272 3.36 -9.67 -29.01
N TYR A 273 3.45 -8.40 -28.62
CA TYR A 273 3.74 -8.06 -27.23
C TYR A 273 2.61 -8.57 -26.32
N PHE A 274 2.98 -9.22 -25.22
CA PHE A 274 2.01 -9.80 -24.29
C PHE A 274 2.38 -9.56 -22.83
N LEU A 275 1.36 -9.60 -21.97
CA LEU A 275 1.48 -9.63 -20.52
C LEU A 275 1.62 -11.07 -20.04
N LEU A 276 2.42 -11.27 -19.02
CA LEU A 276 2.57 -12.56 -18.36
C LEU A 276 1.74 -12.59 -17.07
N GLY A 277 0.68 -13.40 -17.05
CA GLY A 277 -0.21 -13.58 -15.91
C GLY A 277 -0.01 -14.90 -15.19
N ASP A 278 -0.69 -15.08 -14.06
CA ASP A 278 -0.74 -16.35 -13.33
C ASP A 278 -1.82 -17.24 -13.94
N SER A 279 -2.03 -18.43 -13.39
CA SER A 279 -3.06 -19.35 -13.89
C SER A 279 -4.50 -18.84 -13.75
N GLY A 280 -4.71 -17.72 -13.06
CA GLY A 280 -6.02 -17.10 -12.85
C GLY A 280 -6.42 -16.15 -13.92
N TYR A 281 -5.51 -15.82 -14.82
CA TYR A 281 -5.83 -15.04 -16.00
C TYR A 281 -6.17 -15.97 -17.15
N GLN A 282 -7.11 -15.55 -17.98
CA GLN A 282 -7.38 -16.27 -19.22
C GLN A 282 -6.17 -16.17 -20.16
N ASN A 283 -5.68 -17.31 -20.64
CA ASN A 283 -4.69 -17.34 -21.70
C ASN A 283 -5.31 -16.86 -23.02
N THR A 284 -4.78 -15.77 -23.59
CA THR A 284 -5.26 -15.12 -24.82
C THR A 284 -4.08 -14.77 -25.75
N GLN A 285 -4.33 -14.03 -26.83
CA GLN A 285 -3.26 -13.51 -27.69
C GLN A 285 -2.33 -12.51 -26.97
N TYR A 286 -2.86 -11.74 -26.02
CA TYR A 286 -2.15 -10.65 -25.35
C TYR A 286 -1.87 -10.90 -23.85
N MET A 287 -2.35 -12.04 -23.33
CA MET A 287 -2.10 -12.52 -21.97
C MET A 287 -1.62 -13.97 -22.06
N VAL A 288 -0.37 -14.23 -21.68
CA VAL A 288 0.17 -15.59 -21.61
C VAL A 288 0.22 -16.00 -20.15
N THR A 289 -0.18 -17.23 -19.86
CA THR A 289 -0.07 -17.84 -18.53
C THR A 289 0.82 -19.06 -18.57
N THR A 290 1.33 -19.47 -17.41
CA THR A 290 2.11 -20.71 -17.27
C THR A 290 1.27 -21.94 -17.64
N PHE A 291 1.93 -22.97 -18.12
CA PHE A 291 1.33 -24.28 -18.39
C PHE A 291 0.93 -24.98 -17.09
N GLU A 292 -0.03 -25.89 -17.19
CA GLU A 292 -0.49 -26.71 -16.06
C GLU A 292 0.59 -27.70 -15.60
N ILE A 293 0.49 -28.16 -14.35
CA ILE A 293 1.44 -29.12 -13.77
C ILE A 293 1.48 -30.41 -14.61
N ALA A 294 0.31 -30.94 -15.01
CA ALA A 294 0.22 -32.12 -15.86
C ALA A 294 0.94 -31.96 -17.21
N GLU A 295 0.88 -30.75 -17.82
CA GLU A 295 1.60 -30.46 -19.06
C GLU A 295 3.12 -30.42 -18.84
N THR A 296 3.57 -29.87 -17.70
CA THR A 296 5.00 -29.83 -17.37
C THR A 296 5.59 -31.20 -17.03
N GLU A 297 4.80 -32.09 -16.43
CA GLU A 297 5.22 -33.46 -16.12
C GLU A 297 5.31 -34.33 -17.39
N ALA A 298 4.47 -34.05 -18.38
CA ALA A 298 4.43 -34.78 -19.64
C ALA A 298 5.55 -34.37 -20.62
N ASP A 299 6.05 -33.12 -20.57
CA ASP A 299 6.99 -32.58 -21.55
C ASP A 299 8.09 -31.73 -20.88
N ALA A 300 9.34 -32.23 -20.93
CA ALA A 300 10.50 -31.56 -20.34
C ALA A 300 10.79 -30.19 -20.95
N VAL A 301 10.44 -29.97 -22.22
CA VAL A 301 10.60 -28.67 -22.88
C VAL A 301 9.59 -27.67 -22.32
N ILE A 302 8.35 -28.11 -22.09
CA ILE A 302 7.33 -27.30 -21.40
C ILE A 302 7.77 -26.98 -19.97
N ALA A 303 8.31 -27.95 -19.23
CA ALA A 303 8.84 -27.71 -17.88
C ALA A 303 9.94 -26.64 -17.87
N SER A 304 10.89 -26.71 -18.81
CA SER A 304 11.96 -25.72 -18.97
C SER A 304 11.42 -24.33 -19.33
N MET A 305 10.41 -24.27 -20.20
CA MET A 305 9.74 -23.02 -20.56
C MET A 305 8.99 -22.42 -19.37
N ASN A 306 8.23 -23.24 -18.63
CA ASN A 306 7.51 -22.80 -17.43
C ASN A 306 8.48 -22.27 -16.37
N LYS A 307 9.64 -22.91 -16.17
CA LYS A 307 10.69 -22.39 -15.27
C LYS A 307 11.12 -20.97 -15.64
N ARG A 308 11.23 -20.67 -16.94
CA ARG A 308 11.59 -19.32 -17.43
C ARG A 308 10.45 -18.32 -17.27
N LEU A 309 9.21 -18.73 -17.55
CA LEU A 309 8.02 -17.91 -17.31
C LEU A 309 7.86 -17.58 -15.82
N SER A 310 8.01 -18.57 -14.93
CA SER A 310 7.98 -18.36 -13.48
C SER A 310 9.09 -17.42 -13.00
N ASN A 311 10.30 -17.51 -13.58
CA ASN A 311 11.38 -16.57 -13.28
C ASN A 311 11.02 -15.13 -13.71
N ALA A 312 10.37 -14.94 -14.87
CA ALA A 312 9.87 -13.63 -15.26
C ALA A 312 8.80 -13.11 -14.28
N ARG A 313 7.85 -13.96 -13.88
CA ARG A 313 6.80 -13.63 -12.89
C ARG A 313 7.34 -13.28 -11.52
N TYR A 314 8.44 -13.88 -11.09
CA TYR A 314 9.05 -13.61 -9.78
C TYR A 314 9.28 -12.09 -9.53
N ARG A 315 9.44 -11.29 -10.59
CA ARG A 315 9.57 -9.83 -10.50
C ARG A 315 8.31 -9.15 -9.97
N VAL A 316 7.13 -9.54 -10.44
CA VAL A 316 5.88 -8.93 -9.95
C VAL A 316 5.68 -9.29 -8.48
N GLU A 317 5.92 -10.54 -8.09
CA GLU A 317 5.90 -10.98 -6.68
C GLU A 317 6.88 -10.18 -5.82
N CYS A 318 8.11 -9.94 -6.30
CA CYS A 318 9.09 -9.09 -5.63
C CYS A 318 8.62 -7.64 -5.49
N ALA A 319 7.97 -7.07 -6.50
CA ALA A 319 7.46 -5.70 -6.44
C ALA A 319 6.33 -5.56 -5.40
N PHE A 320 5.37 -6.48 -5.39
CA PHE A 320 4.33 -6.54 -4.36
C PHE A 320 4.92 -6.77 -2.96
N GLY A 321 5.90 -7.66 -2.84
CA GLY A 321 6.61 -7.93 -1.59
C GLY A 321 7.32 -6.68 -1.05
N ARG A 322 8.06 -5.96 -1.91
CA ARG A 322 8.71 -4.69 -1.55
C ARG A 322 7.70 -3.63 -1.13
N LEU A 323 6.60 -3.48 -1.88
CA LEU A 323 5.52 -2.55 -1.57
C LEU A 323 4.92 -2.83 -0.17
N LYS A 324 4.50 -4.08 0.08
CA LYS A 324 3.88 -4.49 1.36
C LYS A 324 4.86 -4.41 2.53
N CYS A 325 6.10 -4.82 2.33
CA CYS A 325 7.11 -4.76 3.39
C CYS A 325 7.50 -3.32 3.72
N ARG A 326 7.56 -2.42 2.72
CA ARG A 326 7.81 -0.99 2.92
C ARG A 326 6.58 -0.24 3.44
N TRP A 327 5.36 -0.67 3.19
CA TRP A 327 4.16 0.02 3.69
C TRP A 327 3.29 -0.92 4.50
N ARG A 328 3.48 -0.99 5.83
CA ARG A 328 2.77 -1.96 6.68
C ARG A 328 1.29 -1.73 6.79
N ILE A 329 0.78 -0.56 6.40
CA ILE A 329 -0.65 -0.36 6.30
C ILE A 329 -1.31 -1.40 5.39
N LEU A 330 -0.63 -1.81 4.31
CA LEU A 330 -1.08 -2.82 3.36
C LEU A 330 -1.07 -4.25 3.91
N LEU A 331 -0.43 -4.48 5.06
CA LEU A 331 -0.35 -5.78 5.72
C LEU A 331 -1.20 -5.85 6.98
N LYS A 332 -1.38 -4.73 7.68
CA LYS A 332 -2.15 -4.65 8.93
C LYS A 332 -3.64 -4.40 8.70
N GLY A 333 -4.00 -3.82 7.57
CA GLY A 333 -5.36 -3.48 7.22
C GLY A 333 -5.59 -1.98 7.20
N ILE A 334 -6.26 -1.49 6.16
CA ILE A 334 -6.73 -0.11 6.08
C ILE A 334 -8.02 -0.01 6.89
N GLY A 335 -7.90 0.54 8.10
CA GLY A 335 -9.03 0.66 9.04
C GLY A 335 -9.76 2.00 8.99
N GLN A 336 -9.28 2.95 8.19
CA GLN A 336 -9.95 4.23 7.97
C GLN A 336 -11.08 4.09 6.94
N ASP A 337 -11.74 5.20 6.60
CA ASP A 337 -12.73 5.31 5.52
C ASP A 337 -12.36 4.42 4.31
N ILE A 338 -13.15 3.37 4.09
CA ILE A 338 -12.89 2.34 3.09
C ILE A 338 -12.95 2.94 1.68
N SER A 339 -13.70 4.04 1.50
CA SER A 339 -13.72 4.75 0.23
C SER A 339 -12.36 5.36 -0.14
N ALA A 340 -11.51 5.64 0.85
CA ALA A 340 -10.15 6.15 0.65
C ALA A 340 -9.10 5.03 0.46
N ALA A 341 -9.46 3.76 0.70
CA ALA A 341 -8.50 2.65 0.61
C ALA A 341 -7.88 2.50 -0.78
N PRO A 342 -8.62 2.58 -1.91
CA PRO A 342 -8.04 2.55 -3.25
C PRO A 342 -7.00 3.64 -3.48
N ASP A 343 -7.32 4.89 -3.12
CA ASP A 343 -6.41 6.03 -3.28
C ASP A 343 -5.14 5.86 -2.46
N ILE A 344 -5.25 5.37 -1.22
CA ILE A 344 -4.08 5.08 -0.38
C ILE A 344 -3.20 4.03 -1.07
N VAL A 345 -3.78 2.94 -1.58
CA VAL A 345 -3.01 1.90 -2.27
C VAL A 345 -2.33 2.44 -3.52
N TYR A 346 -3.04 3.20 -4.35
CA TYR A 346 -2.48 3.84 -5.54
C TYR A 346 -1.35 4.81 -5.21
N ALA A 347 -1.55 5.68 -4.22
CA ALA A 347 -0.53 6.62 -3.76
C ALA A 347 0.74 5.89 -3.33
N LEU A 348 0.62 4.74 -2.67
CA LEU A 348 1.78 3.94 -2.24
C LEU A 348 2.50 3.26 -3.41
N CYS A 349 1.78 2.80 -4.44
CA CYS A 349 2.40 2.30 -5.68
C CYS A 349 3.14 3.42 -6.43
N ILE A 350 2.54 4.62 -6.51
CA ILE A 350 3.16 5.81 -7.12
C ILE A 350 4.42 6.21 -6.35
N ILE A 351 4.35 6.31 -5.02
CA ILE A 351 5.51 6.61 -4.17
C ILE A 351 6.55 5.52 -4.32
N GLN A 352 6.18 4.25 -4.45
CA GLN A 352 7.14 3.18 -4.67
C GLN A 352 7.91 3.35 -5.98
N ASN A 353 7.25 3.75 -7.07
CA ASN A 353 7.92 4.11 -8.33
C ASN A 353 8.83 5.33 -8.17
N PHE A 354 8.35 6.38 -7.50
CA PHE A 354 9.15 7.58 -7.19
C PHE A 354 10.45 7.22 -6.45
N LEU A 355 10.36 6.34 -5.45
CA LEU A 355 11.51 5.89 -4.68
C LEU A 355 12.45 4.99 -5.50
N LEU A 356 11.92 4.16 -6.39
CA LEU A 356 12.73 3.36 -7.32
C LEU A 356 13.56 4.26 -8.25
N ASP A 357 12.99 5.34 -8.78
CA ASP A 357 13.73 6.29 -9.62
C ASP A 357 14.87 6.99 -8.89
N ARG A 358 14.66 7.23 -7.60
CA ARG A 358 15.65 7.86 -6.72
C ARG A 358 16.68 6.87 -6.17
N LYS A 359 16.55 5.58 -6.49
CA LYS A 359 17.35 4.50 -5.92
C LYS A 359 17.29 4.46 -4.38
N ASP A 360 16.15 4.87 -3.81
CA ASP A 360 15.90 4.82 -2.37
C ASP A 360 15.50 3.38 -1.98
N THR A 361 16.53 2.62 -1.63
CA THR A 361 16.40 1.25 -1.16
C THR A 361 16.20 1.23 0.35
N PHE A 362 15.03 0.77 0.78
CA PHE A 362 14.80 0.33 2.14
C PHE A 362 15.20 -1.15 2.21
N HIS A 363 16.38 -1.43 2.75
CA HIS A 363 16.95 -2.76 2.83
C HIS A 363 16.20 -3.58 3.88
N PHE A 364 15.36 -4.51 3.42
CA PHE A 364 15.10 -5.74 4.17
C PHE A 364 16.01 -6.81 3.58
N THR A 365 16.61 -7.66 4.40
CA THR A 365 17.22 -8.88 3.85
C THR A 365 16.11 -9.74 3.22
N PRO A 366 16.41 -10.57 2.21
CA PRO A 366 15.42 -11.50 1.65
C PRO A 366 14.73 -12.34 2.73
N GLU A 367 15.47 -12.75 3.76
CA GLU A 367 14.97 -13.53 4.89
C GLU A 367 14.00 -12.72 5.75
N GLU A 368 14.34 -11.47 6.09
CA GLU A 368 13.45 -10.57 6.82
C GLU A 368 12.16 -10.32 6.02
N GLN A 369 12.28 -10.03 4.73
CA GLN A 369 11.14 -9.80 3.85
C GLN A 369 10.22 -11.03 3.86
N GLN A 370 10.77 -12.23 3.71
CA GLN A 370 9.99 -13.47 3.76
C GLN A 370 9.35 -13.68 5.15
N GLN A 371 10.08 -13.48 6.23
CA GLN A 371 9.56 -13.63 7.59
C GLN A 371 8.40 -12.67 7.84
N ILE A 372 8.53 -11.42 7.40
CA ILE A 372 7.48 -10.42 7.44
C ILE A 372 6.26 -10.91 6.67
N LEU A 373 6.43 -11.26 5.38
CA LEU A 373 5.30 -11.64 4.53
C LEU A 373 4.59 -12.88 5.09
N ARG A 374 5.34 -13.92 5.48
CA ARG A 374 4.80 -15.14 6.11
C ARG A 374 3.98 -14.83 7.36
N LYS A 375 4.48 -13.93 8.23
CA LYS A 375 3.74 -13.54 9.44
C LYS A 375 2.36 -12.96 9.12
N TYR A 376 2.24 -12.18 8.06
CA TYR A 376 0.97 -11.58 7.67
C TYR A 376 0.13 -12.50 6.79
N GLU A 377 0.74 -13.39 6.02
CA GLU A 377 0.06 -14.41 5.23
C GLU A 377 -0.67 -15.43 6.11
N VAL A 378 -0.14 -15.75 7.29
CA VAL A 378 -0.89 -16.53 8.31
C VAL A 378 -2.17 -15.82 8.74
N ARG A 379 -2.15 -14.49 8.83
CA ARG A 379 -3.32 -13.69 9.28
C ARG A 379 -4.28 -13.38 8.13
N PHE A 380 -3.75 -13.13 6.94
CA PHE A 380 -4.48 -12.71 5.74
C PHE A 380 -4.00 -13.55 4.54
N PRO A 381 -4.31 -14.86 4.54
CA PRO A 381 -3.89 -15.75 3.46
C PRO A 381 -4.57 -15.30 2.17
N GLN A 382 -3.78 -15.19 1.10
CA GLN A 382 -4.33 -14.81 -0.20
C GLN A 382 -5.24 -15.94 -0.73
N PRO A 383 -6.39 -15.62 -1.33
CA PRO A 383 -7.22 -16.60 -2.01
C PRO A 383 -6.43 -17.35 -3.07
N GLU A 384 -6.72 -18.64 -3.22
CA GLU A 384 -6.16 -19.41 -4.31
C GLU A 384 -6.74 -18.91 -5.63
N THR A 385 -5.85 -18.84 -6.60
CA THR A 385 -6.17 -18.50 -7.97
C THR A 385 -7.02 -19.62 -8.58
N GLU A 386 -8.25 -19.31 -9.01
CA GLU A 386 -9.07 -20.25 -9.78
C GLU A 386 -8.53 -20.33 -11.20
N PHE A 387 -8.24 -21.55 -11.66
CA PHE A 387 -7.79 -21.78 -13.01
C PHE A 387 -8.87 -21.36 -14.02
N GLU A 388 -8.55 -20.43 -14.91
CA GLU A 388 -9.43 -20.12 -16.03
C GLU A 388 -9.01 -20.91 -17.27
N ALA A 389 -9.97 -21.66 -17.84
CA ALA A 389 -9.75 -22.40 -19.07
C ALA A 389 -9.22 -21.48 -20.18
N ALA A 390 -8.22 -21.97 -20.90
CA ALA A 390 -7.62 -21.24 -22.00
C ALA A 390 -8.69 -20.86 -23.04
N ALA A 391 -8.79 -19.57 -23.37
CA ALA A 391 -9.33 -19.23 -24.69
C ALA A 391 -8.35 -19.75 -25.74
N SER A 392 -8.82 -20.00 -26.97
CA SER A 392 -7.96 -20.37 -28.09
C SER A 392 -6.87 -19.30 -28.29
N GLY A 393 -5.69 -19.52 -27.70
CA GLY A 393 -4.63 -18.53 -27.55
C GLY A 393 -3.43 -18.88 -28.42
N ASN A 394 -3.37 -18.28 -29.61
CA ASN A 394 -2.32 -18.51 -30.60
C ASN A 394 -0.91 -18.24 -30.03
N THR A 395 -0.76 -17.18 -29.22
CA THR A 395 0.55 -16.73 -28.71
C THR A 395 1.28 -17.77 -27.86
N ARG A 396 0.61 -18.45 -26.92
CA ARG A 396 1.25 -19.47 -26.08
C ARG A 396 1.72 -20.67 -26.90
N ASN A 397 0.94 -21.07 -27.91
CA ASN A 397 1.29 -22.17 -28.81
C ASN A 397 2.43 -21.80 -29.76
N GLU A 398 2.43 -20.59 -30.32
CA GLU A 398 3.54 -20.07 -31.13
C GLU A 398 4.82 -19.91 -30.30
N LEU A 399 4.69 -19.48 -29.05
CA LEU A 399 5.81 -19.39 -28.12
C LEU A 399 6.37 -20.78 -27.77
N LYS A 400 5.51 -21.81 -27.68
CA LYS A 400 5.95 -23.21 -27.53
C LYS A 400 6.76 -23.65 -28.74
N LYS A 401 6.27 -23.44 -29.98
CA LYS A 401 6.99 -23.76 -31.22
C LYS A 401 8.35 -23.06 -31.28
N TRP A 402 8.35 -21.76 -30.98
CA TRP A 402 9.55 -20.94 -30.89
C TRP A 402 10.57 -21.51 -29.89
N PHE A 403 10.10 -21.88 -28.71
CA PHE A 403 10.97 -22.37 -27.65
C PHE A 403 11.62 -23.71 -28.01
N VAL A 404 10.83 -24.65 -28.56
CA VAL A 404 11.32 -25.94 -29.08
C VAL A 404 12.38 -25.73 -30.17
N PHE A 405 12.12 -24.83 -31.13
CA PHE A 405 13.08 -24.53 -32.20
C PHE A 405 14.39 -23.95 -31.64
N LYS A 406 14.29 -23.00 -30.70
CA LYS A 406 15.47 -22.39 -30.06
C LYS A 406 16.28 -23.42 -29.27
N THR A 407 15.63 -24.36 -28.57
CA THR A 407 16.34 -25.41 -27.83
C THR A 407 17.04 -26.38 -28.77
N ASN A 408 16.44 -26.72 -29.90
CA ASN A 408 17.02 -27.65 -30.88
C ASN A 408 18.22 -27.06 -31.65
N ILE A 409 18.31 -25.73 -31.80
CA ILE A 409 19.50 -25.07 -32.38
C ILE A 409 20.65 -24.99 -31.37
N ALA A 410 20.34 -24.95 -30.07
CA ALA A 410 21.34 -24.78 -29.01
C ALA A 410 22.02 -26.09 -28.60
N THR A 411 21.43 -27.24 -28.93
CA THR A 411 21.99 -28.60 -28.82
C THR A 411 22.72 -28.98 -30.10
#